data_AF-E1YMC9-F1
#
_entry.id   AF-E1YMC9-F1
#
_cell.length_a   1.000
_cell.length_b   1.000
_cell.length_c   1.000
_cell.angle_alpha   90.00
_cell.angle_beta   90.00
_cell.angle_gamma   90.00
#
_symmetry.space_group_name_H-M   'P 1'
#
loop_
_entity.id
_entity.type
_entity.pdbx_description
1 polymer ?
#
loop_
_entity_poly.entity_id
_entity_poly.type
_entity_poly.pdbx_seq_one_letter_code
_entity_poly.pdbx_strand_id
1 'polypeptide(L)' 'MNVADKICEKVRDLPEPLAREVLDFIKRIYSQHDICVEEMKKAQVSVMQQIWGNKEDDIWNEL' A
#
# COMPACT_ATOMS: atom_id res chain seq x y z
N MET A 1 4.47 23.08 12.40
CA MET A 1 5.49 22.33 11.65
C MET A 1 4.98 20.93 11.40
N ASN A 2 4.74 20.57 10.14
CA ASN A 2 4.23 19.25 9.77
C ASN A 2 5.38 18.22 9.74
N VAL A 3 5.07 16.94 9.47
CA VAL A 3 6.07 15.86 9.45
C VAL A 3 7.09 16.06 8.32
N ALA A 4 6.64 16.53 7.15
CA ALA A 4 7.52 16.80 6.02
C ALA A 4 8.55 17.90 6.34
N ASP A 5 8.13 18.97 7.01
CA ASP A 5 9.01 20.05 7.45
C ASP A 5 10.11 19.53 8.39
N LYS A 6 9.76 18.66 9.34
CA LYS A 6 10.72 18.01 10.27
C LYS A 6 11.73 17.12 9.54
N ILE A 7 11.28 16.39 8.53
CA ILE A 7 12.17 15.55 7.70
C ILE A 7 13.14 16.44 6.92
N CYS A 8 12.64 17.49 6.26
CA CYS A 8 13.46 18.43 5.50
C CYS A 8 14.48 19.19 6.36
N GLU A 9 14.16 19.47 7.63
CA GLU A 9 15.10 20.05 8.59
C GLU A 9 16.21 19.06 8.92
N LYS A 10 15.88 17.81 9.27
CA LYS A 10 16.88 16.80 9.64
C LYS A 10 17.77 16.37 8.47
N VAL A 11 17.23 16.28 7.26
CA VAL A 11 17.99 15.90 6.06
C VAL A 11 19.01 16.97 5.67
N ARG A 12 18.74 18.26 5.96
CA ARG A 12 19.67 19.36 5.63
C ARG A 12 20.99 19.28 6.38
N ASP A 13 20.99 18.70 7.58
CA ASP A 13 22.19 18.57 8.41
C ASP A 13 23.02 17.31 8.06
N LEU A 14 22.53 16.46 7.17
CA LEU A 14 23.20 15.21 6.80
C LEU A 14 24.25 15.42 5.71
N PRO A 15 25.38 14.69 5.76
CA PRO A 15 26.25 14.50 4.61
C PRO A 15 25.49 13.90 3.42
N GLU A 16 25.88 14.26 2.20
CA GLU A 16 25.23 13.84 0.95
C GLU A 16 24.94 12.32 0.87
N PRO A 17 25.84 11.40 1.28
CA PRO A 17 25.54 9.96 1.24
C PRO A 17 24.34 9.57 2.11
N LEU A 18 24.20 10.18 3.29
CA LEU A 18 23.12 9.88 4.23
C LEU A 18 21.81 10.56 3.79
N ALA A 19 21.89 11.78 3.25
CA ALA A 19 20.73 12.45 2.66
C ALA A 19 20.17 11.64 1.47
N ARG A 20 21.06 11.06 0.65
CA ARG A 20 20.68 10.17 -0.45
C ARG A 20 19.99 8.90 0.02
N GLU A 21 20.47 8.29 1.09
CA GLU A 21 19.85 7.11 1.69
C GLU A 21 18.40 7.39 2.16
N VAL A 22 18.17 8.54 2.81
CA VAL A 22 16.82 8.96 3.21
C VAL A 22 15.92 9.14 2.00
N LEU A 23 16.42 9.78 0.93
CA LEU A 23 15.67 9.97 -0.31
C LEU A 23 15.28 8.63 -0.94
N ASP A 24 16.20 7.67 -0.98
CA ASP A 24 15.94 6.34 -1.56
C ASP A 24 14.99 5.51 -0.70
N PHE A 25 15.05 5.67 0.63
CA PHE A 25 14.06 5.08 1.54
C PHE A 25 12.64 5.61 1.29
N ILE A 26 12.49 6.93 1.08
CA ILE A 26 11.19 7.53 0.73
C ILE A 26 10.67 6.95 -0.60
N LYS A 27 11.51 6.87 -1.63
CA LYS A 27 11.14 6.23 -2.91
C LYS A 27 10.68 4.78 -2.74
N ARG A 28 11.37 4.02 -1.88
CA ARG A 28 11.00 2.63 -1.57
C ARG A 28 9.60 2.54 -0.98
N ILE A 29 9.24 3.43 -0.03
CA ILE A 29 7.89 3.46 0.54
C ILE A 29 6.83 3.65 -0.55
N TYR A 30 7.05 4.61 -1.46
CA TYR A 30 6.13 4.83 -2.59
C TYR A 30 6.03 3.59 -3.47
N SER A 31 7.16 2.97 -3.83
CA SER A 31 7.17 1.77 -4.68
C SER A 31 6.42 0.58 -4.07
N GLN A 32 6.39 0.46 -2.73
CA GLN A 32 5.67 -0.60 -2.03
C GLN A 32 4.16 -0.33 -1.92
N HIS A 33 3.77 0.94 -1.85
CA HIS A 33 2.37 1.32 -1.72
C HIS A 33 1.62 1.38 -3.06
N ASP A 34 2.30 1.68 -4.16
CA ASP A 34 1.63 2.11 -5.39
C ASP A 34 1.19 0.98 -6.32
N ILE A 35 1.77 -0.23 -6.23
CA ILE A 35 1.57 -1.25 -7.27
C ILE A 35 0.90 -2.53 -6.76
N CYS A 36 1.24 -3.03 -5.58
CA CYS A 36 0.86 -4.42 -5.26
C CYS A 36 -0.52 -4.53 -4.62
N VAL A 37 -0.84 -3.74 -3.60
CA VAL A 37 -1.99 -4.07 -2.74
C VAL A 37 -3.32 -3.81 -3.43
N GLU A 38 -3.51 -2.66 -4.08
CA GLU A 38 -4.80 -2.35 -4.71
C GLU A 38 -5.03 -3.14 -6.01
N GLU A 39 -3.99 -3.42 -6.78
CA GLU A 39 -4.12 -4.28 -7.96
C GLU A 39 -4.35 -5.75 -7.57
N MET A 40 -3.67 -6.27 -6.53
CA MET A 40 -3.93 -7.61 -6.01
C MET A 40 -5.34 -7.74 -5.45
N LYS A 41 -5.84 -6.73 -4.70
CA LYS A 41 -7.23 -6.71 -4.24
C LYS A 41 -8.21 -6.77 -5.41
N LYS A 42 -8.00 -5.94 -6.45
CA LYS A 42 -8.85 -5.94 -7.66
C LYS A 42 -8.80 -7.27 -8.40
N ALA A 43 -7.63 -7.89 -8.54
CA ALA A 43 -7.48 -9.20 -9.16
C ALA A 43 -8.21 -10.29 -8.35
N GLN A 44 -8.18 -10.20 -7.02
CA GLN A 44 -8.86 -11.13 -6.12
C GLN A 44 -10.40 -11.07 -6.26
N VAL A 45 -10.98 -9.90 -6.56
CA VAL A 45 -12.45 -9.72 -6.68
C VAL A 45 -13.07 -10.72 -7.64
N SER A 46 -12.45 -10.98 -8.81
CA SER A 46 -13.04 -11.88 -9.82
C SER A 46 -13.16 -13.33 -9.34
N VAL A 47 -12.17 -13.84 -8.59
CA VAL A 47 -12.22 -15.19 -8.01
C VAL A 47 -13.17 -15.23 -6.81
N MET A 48 -13.15 -14.20 -5.97
CA MET A 48 -14.05 -14.13 -4.81
C MET A 48 -15.52 -14.03 -5.22
N GLN A 49 -15.85 -13.36 -6.33
CA GLN A 49 -17.22 -13.34 -6.86
C GLN A 49 -17.75 -14.73 -7.23
N GLN A 50 -16.88 -15.62 -7.73
CA GLN A 50 -17.28 -17.00 -8.03
C GLN A 50 -17.50 -17.83 -6.76
N ILE A 51 -16.69 -17.61 -5.73
CA ILE A 51 -16.80 -18.31 -4.45
C ILE A 51 -17.99 -17.80 -3.65
N TRP A 52 -18.17 -16.48 -3.54
CA TRP A 52 -19.29 -15.85 -2.82
C TRP A 52 -20.63 -15.95 -3.56
N GLY A 53 -20.61 -16.14 -4.88
CA GLY A 53 -21.82 -16.37 -5.69
C GLY A 53 -22.26 -17.83 -5.74
N ASN A 54 -21.83 -18.67 -4.79
CA ASN A 54 -22.22 -20.07 -4.74
C ASN A 54 -23.69 -20.20 -4.35
N LYS A 55 -24.51 -20.75 -5.26
CA LYS A 55 -25.94 -20.99 -5.03
C LYS A 55 -26.23 -21.95 -3.87
N GLU A 56 -25.25 -22.78 -3.48
CA GLU A 56 -25.37 -23.64 -2.31
C GLU A 56 -25.35 -22.82 -1.00
N ASP A 57 -24.69 -21.65 -0.98
CA ASP A 57 -24.67 -20.75 0.17
C ASP A 57 -25.98 -19.96 0.30
N ASP A 58 -26.72 -19.78 -0.80
CA ASP A 58 -28.03 -19.12 -0.81
C ASP A 58 -29.11 -19.89 -0.01
N ILE A 59 -28.89 -21.18 0.25
CA ILE A 59 -29.80 -22.02 1.05
C ILE A 59 -29.90 -21.51 2.51
N TRP A 60 -28.87 -20.81 2.99
CA TRP A 60 -28.85 -20.20 4.32
C TRP A 60 -29.50 -18.82 4.38
N ASN A 61 -29.83 -18.20 3.23
CA ASN A 61 -30.44 -16.86 3.18
C ASN A 61 -31.95 -16.85 3.50
N GLU A 62 -32.59 -18.03 3.52
CA GLU A 62 -34.04 -18.18 3.80
C GLU A 62 -34.34 -18.74 5.21
N LEU A 63 -33.33 -18.79 6.10
CA LEU A 63 -33.44 -19.13 7.52
C LEU A 63 -33.54 -17.89 8.40
#